data_AF-A0A8T7GYH6-F1
#
_entry.id   AF-A0A8T7GYH6-F1
#
_cell.length_a   1.000
_cell.length_b   1.000
_cell.length_c   1.000
_cell.angle_alpha   90.00
_cell.angle_beta   90.00
_cell.angle_gamma   90.00
#
_symmetry.space_group_name_H-M   'P 1'
#
loop_
_entity.id
_entity.type
_entity.pdbx_description
1 polymer ?
#
loop_
_entity_poly.entity_id
_entity_poly.type
_entity_poly.pdbx_seq_one_letter_code
_entity_poly.pdbx_strand_id
1 'polypeptide(L)' 'MEKVDVTVSGYEVREKTVTKTGNSGHVMVPVSWVGKRVKIVLLDPVEEE' A
#
# COMPACT_ATOMS: atom_id res chain seq x y z
N MET A 1 6.25 7.43 -16.79
CA MET A 1 7.11 6.72 -15.81
C MET A 1 7.33 5.30 -16.27
N GLU A 2 8.49 4.71 -15.98
CA GLU A 2 8.82 3.34 -16.38
C GLU A 2 8.43 2.32 -15.31
N LYS A 3 8.20 1.08 -15.78
CA LYS A 3 7.69 -0.05 -14.99
C LYS A 3 8.78 -0.58 -14.05
N VAL A 4 8.41 -0.80 -12.78
CA VAL A 4 9.27 -1.50 -11.81
C VAL A 4 8.65 -2.85 -11.50
N ASP A 5 9.42 -3.92 -11.68
CA ASP A 5 9.04 -5.28 -11.33
C ASP A 5 9.66 -5.65 -9.97
N VAL A 6 8.83 -6.02 -9.00
CA VAL A 6 9.24 -6.38 -7.64
C VAL A 6 8.80 -7.80 -7.33
N THR A 7 9.74 -8.66 -6.92
CA THR A 7 9.43 -10.01 -6.40
C THR A 7 9.36 -9.97 -4.88
N VAL A 8 8.25 -10.45 -4.29
CA VAL A 8 8.05 -10.51 -2.84
C VAL A 8 7.60 -11.92 -2.45
N SER A 9 8.23 -12.50 -1.42
CA SER A 9 7.77 -13.73 -0.78
C SER A 9 7.09 -13.42 0.56
N GLY A 10 5.98 -14.11 0.83
CA GLY A 10 5.17 -13.87 2.02
C GLY A 10 4.03 -14.86 2.16
N TYR A 11 3.36 -14.79 3.31
CA TYR A 11 2.27 -15.71 3.64
C TYR A 11 0.90 -15.25 3.14
N GLU A 12 0.74 -13.96 2.83
CA GLU A 12 -0.52 -13.38 2.38
C GLU A 12 -0.26 -12.10 1.56
N VAL A 13 -1.03 -11.91 0.49
CA VAL A 13 -1.06 -10.68 -0.32
C VAL A 13 -2.45 -10.07 -0.17
N ARG A 14 -2.53 -8.78 0.16
CA ARG A 14 -3.79 -8.03 0.19
C ARG A 14 -3.66 -6.78 -0.66
N GLU A 15 -4.50 -6.71 -1.68
CA GLU A 15 -4.71 -5.50 -2.47
C GLU A 15 -5.78 -4.64 -1.80
N LYS A 16 -5.50 -3.34 -1.66
CA LYS A 16 -6.40 -2.38 -1.04
C LYS A 16 -6.33 -1.06 -1.77
N THR A 17 -7.50 -0.51 -2.10
CA THR A 17 -7.61 0.84 -2.65
C THR A 17 -7.30 1.87 -1.57
N VAL A 18 -6.48 2.87 -1.92
CA VAL A 18 -6.21 4.02 -1.06
C VAL A 18 -7.49 4.81 -0.87
N THR A 19 -7.84 5.11 0.38
CA THR A 19 -9.01 5.93 0.73
C THR A 19 -8.57 7.31 1.22
N LYS A 20 -9.30 8.37 0.84
CA LYS A 20 -9.07 9.72 1.34
C LYS A 20 -9.35 9.83 2.84
N THR A 21 -8.49 10.50 3.58
CA THR A 21 -8.68 10.86 4.99
C THR A 21 -8.08 12.24 5.23
N GLY A 22 -8.91 13.26 5.48
CA GLY A 22 -8.44 14.65 5.51
C GLY A 22 -7.77 15.05 4.20
N ASN A 23 -6.49 15.46 4.28
CA ASN A 23 -5.65 15.82 3.15
C ASN A 23 -4.63 14.71 2.78
N SER A 24 -4.81 13.48 3.29
CA SER A 24 -3.94 12.33 2.97
C SER A 24 -4.74 11.16 2.40
N GLY A 25 -4.02 10.22 1.78
CA GLY A 25 -4.52 8.89 1.44
C GLY A 25 -4.04 7.85 2.45
N HIS A 26 -4.93 6.98 2.92
CA HIS A 26 -4.60 5.89 3.84
C HIS A 26 -4.99 4.52 3.27
N VAL A 27 -4.22 3.50 3.65
CA VAL A 27 -4.56 2.09 3.44
C VAL A 27 -4.77 1.46 4.82
N MET A 28 -6.02 1.16 5.19
CA MET A 28 -6.30 0.46 6.45
C MET A 28 -5.84 -0.99 6.35
N VAL A 29 -5.09 -1.50 7.33
CA VAL A 29 -4.65 -2.90 7.42
C VAL A 29 -5.37 -3.64 8.57
N PRO A 30 -5.40 -4.97 8.59
CA PRO A 30 -5.99 -5.72 9.70
C PRO A 30 -5.38 -5.34 11.06
N VAL A 31 -6.21 -5.25 12.11
CA VAL A 31 -5.75 -4.91 13.48
C VAL A 31 -4.70 -5.89 14.00
N SER A 32 -4.75 -7.16 13.58
CA SER A 32 -3.77 -8.18 13.94
C SER A 32 -2.34 -7.89 13.44
N TRP A 33 -2.16 -6.92 12.55
CA TRP A 33 -0.85 -6.50 12.04
C TRP A 33 -0.17 -5.44 12.91
N VAL A 34 -0.82 -4.93 13.96
CA VAL A 34 -0.20 -4.01 14.91
C VAL A 34 1.08 -4.65 15.49
N GLY A 35 2.19 -3.91 15.44
CA GLY A 35 3.51 -4.39 15.87
C GLY A 35 4.22 -5.34 14.89
N LYS A 36 3.69 -5.57 13.68
CA LYS A 36 4.35 -6.36 12.62
C LYS A 36 5.02 -5.46 11.59
N ARG A 37 6.16 -5.92 11.05
CA ARG A 37 6.84 -5.24 9.93
C ARG A 37 6.11 -5.58 8.64
N VAL A 38 5.70 -4.55 7.89
CA VAL A 38 4.94 -4.69 6.64
C VAL A 38 5.57 -3.84 5.54
N LYS A 39 5.43 -4.27 4.28
CA LYS A 39 5.77 -3.47 3.10
C LYS A 39 4.48 -3.25 2.31
N ILE A 40 4.05 -2.01 2.20
CA ILE A 40 2.89 -1.60 1.38
C ILE A 40 3.45 -0.78 0.24
N VAL A 41 3.10 -1.14 -0.99
CA VAL A 41 3.64 -0.50 -2.20
C VAL A 41 2.47 0.09 -2.96
N LEU A 42 2.48 1.41 -3.14
CA LEU A 42 1.60 2.10 -4.06
C LEU A 42 2.13 1.86 -5.48
N LEU A 43 1.33 1.27 -6.36
CA LEU A 43 1.76 0.83 -7.68
C LEU A 43 1.49 1.87 -8.78
N ASP A 44 0.72 2.91 -8.45
CA ASP A 44 0.25 3.92 -9.39
C ASP A 44 0.86 5.30 -9.09
N PRO A 45 1.04 6.15 -10.11
CA PRO A 45 1.54 7.52 -9.93
C PRO A 45 0.50 8.39 -9.20
N VAL A 46 0.99 9.26 -8.31
CA VAL A 46 0.18 10.32 -7.71
C VAL A 46 0.30 11.56 -8.60
N GLU A 47 -0.80 11.98 -9.23
CA GLU A 47 -0.87 13.25 -9.94
C GLU A 47 -1.16 14.37 -8.91
N GLU A 48 -0.38 15.46 -8.97
CA GLU A 48 -0.61 16.66 -8.16
C GLU A 48 -1.63 17.56 -8.88
N GLU A 49 -2.58 18.14 -8.13
CA GLU A 49 -3.37 19.31 -8.57
C GLU A 49 -2.65 20.62 -8.23
#